data_AF-A0A6C0AX41-F1
#
_entry.id   AF-A0A6C0AX41-F1
#
_cell.length_a   1.000
_cell.length_b   1.000
_cell.length_c   1.000
_cell.angle_alpha   90.00
_cell.angle_beta   90.00
_cell.angle_gamma   90.00
#
_symmetry.space_group_name_H-M   'P 1'
#
loop_
_entity.id
_entity.type
_entity.pdbx_description
1 polymer ?
#
loop_
_entity_poly.entity_id
_entity_poly.type
_entity_poly.pdbx_seq_one_letter_code
_entity_poly.pdbx_strand_id
1 'polypeptide(L)'
;MEKREELKVNKESIVHNSITYKTDFICTYQDIDDFYETTILYQIQLLQAFDLLEFNDNIINKMTESLYERYKENKYILKIIKSYTNYQDDYLSIFRLCFRYDTFYLMHSILCSLINNKEIKNEDYKELLDKSF
;
A
#
# COMPACT_ATOMS: atom_id res chain seq x y z
N MET A 1 8.39 38.13 -44.95
CA MET A 1 8.78 36.71 -45.03
C MET A 1 9.94 36.51 -44.07
N GLU A 2 9.67 36.63 -42.77
CA GLU A 2 9.33 35.51 -41.86
C GLU A 2 10.53 34.59 -41.61
N LYS A 3 11.31 34.97 -40.59
CA LYS A 3 12.21 34.08 -39.87
C LYS A 3 11.34 33.10 -39.07
N ARG A 4 11.42 31.81 -39.37
CA ARG A 4 10.81 30.75 -38.56
C ARG A 4 11.77 30.42 -37.42
N GLU A 5 11.38 30.83 -36.22
CA GLU A 5 12.03 30.42 -34.98
C GLU A 5 11.70 28.95 -34.69
N GLU A 6 12.76 28.20 -34.37
CA GLU A 6 12.71 26.82 -33.93
C GLU A 6 12.12 26.73 -32.51
N LEU A 7 10.92 26.17 -32.38
CA LEU A 7 10.37 25.78 -31.09
C LEU A 7 10.96 24.43 -30.66
N LYS A 8 11.99 24.51 -29.82
CA LYS A 8 12.48 23.41 -28.98
C LYS A 8 11.35 22.93 -28.07
N VAL A 9 10.71 21.81 -28.42
CA VAL A 9 9.83 21.07 -27.52
C VAL A 9 10.71 20.11 -26.70
N ASN A 10 11.23 20.63 -25.59
CA ASN A 10 11.76 19.82 -24.49
C ASN A 10 10.99 20.19 -23.23
N LYS A 11 9.98 19.40 -22.90
CA LYS A 11 9.61 19.14 -21.51
C LYS A 11 9.21 17.68 -21.44
N GLU A 12 10.12 16.90 -20.88
CA GLU A 12 9.92 15.56 -20.37
C GLU A 12 8.55 15.49 -19.70
N SER A 13 7.65 14.72 -20.30
CA SER A 13 6.37 14.39 -19.70
C SER A 13 6.66 13.58 -18.46
N ILE A 14 6.64 14.24 -17.30
CA ILE A 14 6.63 13.62 -15.98
C ILE A 14 5.50 12.59 -15.99
N VAL A 15 5.86 11.32 -16.13
CA VAL A 15 4.93 10.22 -15.93
C VAL A 15 4.55 10.28 -14.47
N HIS A 16 3.44 10.94 -14.16
CA HIS A 16 2.71 10.68 -12.94
C HIS A 16 2.33 9.20 -13.00
N ASN A 17 3.17 8.34 -12.44
CA ASN A 17 2.80 6.97 -12.12
C ASN A 17 1.66 7.09 -11.10
N SER A 18 0.42 7.12 -11.58
CA SER A 18 -0.73 7.03 -10.70
C SER A 18 -0.64 5.66 -10.05
N ILE A 19 -0.42 5.65 -8.74
CA ILE A 19 -0.51 4.43 -7.94
C ILE A 19 -1.96 3.94 -8.09
N THR A 20 -2.18 2.85 -8.79
CA THR A 20 -3.50 2.22 -8.92
C THR A 20 -3.67 1.22 -7.78
N TYR A 21 -3.81 1.73 -6.55
CA TYR A 21 -4.18 0.90 -5.41
C TYR A 21 -5.70 0.79 -5.34
N LYS A 22 -6.24 -0.41 -5.42
CA LYS A 22 -7.70 -0.65 -5.37
C LYS A 22 -8.20 -0.54 -3.93
N THR A 23 -9.33 0.16 -3.75
CA THR A 23 -9.94 0.43 -2.44
C THR A 23 -11.44 0.14 -2.42
N ASP A 24 -11.93 -0.52 -3.47
CA ASP A 24 -13.33 -0.86 -3.73
C ASP A 24 -13.74 -2.23 -3.17
N PHE A 25 -12.90 -2.83 -2.32
CA PHE A 25 -13.17 -4.10 -1.67
C PHE A 25 -12.72 -4.08 -0.20
N ILE A 26 -13.09 -5.13 0.52
CA ILE A 26 -12.60 -5.42 1.86
C ILE A 26 -11.93 -6.79 1.86
N CYS A 27 -10.96 -6.99 2.73
CA CYS A 27 -10.34 -8.29 2.91
C CYS A 27 -11.27 -9.20 3.73
N THR A 28 -11.43 -10.45 3.31
CA THR A 28 -12.33 -11.44 3.93
C THR A 28 -11.66 -12.79 4.12
N TYR A 29 -10.37 -12.91 3.75
CA TYR A 29 -9.62 -14.15 3.93
C TYR A 29 -9.55 -14.58 5.41
N GLN A 30 -9.56 -13.63 6.35
CA GLN A 30 -9.58 -13.91 7.79
C GLN A 30 -10.88 -14.61 8.27
N ASP A 31 -11.94 -14.59 7.47
CA ASP A 31 -13.25 -15.15 7.83
C ASP A 31 -13.43 -16.61 7.34
N ILE A 32 -12.37 -17.22 6.80
CA ILE A 32 -12.37 -18.58 6.26
C ILE A 32 -11.65 -19.53 7.22
N ASP A 33 -12.32 -20.60 7.64
CA ASP A 33 -11.76 -21.61 8.54
C ASP A 33 -10.71 -22.51 7.89
N ASP A 34 -10.85 -22.78 6.58
CA ASP A 34 -9.90 -23.64 5.86
C ASP A 34 -8.60 -22.87 5.55
N PHE A 35 -7.49 -23.42 6.06
CA PHE A 35 -6.16 -22.81 5.94
C PHE A 35 -5.68 -22.65 4.49
N TYR A 36 -6.04 -23.58 3.61
CA TYR A 36 -5.63 -23.53 2.21
C TYR A 36 -6.44 -22.48 1.45
N GLU A 37 -7.75 -22.46 1.63
CA GLU A 37 -8.64 -21.47 1.02
C GLU A 37 -8.33 -20.04 1.47
N THR A 38 -8.09 -19.82 2.77
CA THR A 38 -7.72 -18.49 3.28
C THR A 38 -6.39 -18.00 2.70
N THR A 39 -5.38 -18.89 2.60
CA THR A 39 -4.07 -18.52 2.04
C THR A 39 -4.20 -18.11 0.57
N ILE A 40 -5.02 -18.82 -0.20
CA ILE A 40 -5.30 -18.47 -1.60
C ILE A 40 -6.04 -17.14 -1.68
N LEU A 41 -7.08 -16.94 -0.87
CA LEU A 41 -7.86 -15.70 -0.93
C LEU A 41 -7.03 -14.49 -0.49
N TYR A 42 -6.15 -14.64 0.49
CA TYR A 42 -5.17 -13.62 0.85
C TYR A 42 -4.32 -13.21 -0.35
N GLN A 43 -3.77 -14.17 -1.10
CA GLN A 43 -2.96 -13.88 -2.28
C GLN A 43 -3.80 -13.16 -3.35
N ILE A 44 -5.02 -13.63 -3.62
CA ILE A 44 -5.95 -13.00 -4.57
C ILE A 44 -6.25 -11.56 -4.15
N GLN A 45 -6.59 -11.32 -2.89
CA GLN A 45 -6.94 -9.99 -2.38
C GLN A 45 -5.72 -9.05 -2.33
N LEU A 46 -4.51 -9.58 -2.07
CA LEU A 46 -3.28 -8.82 -2.19
C LEU A 46 -3.03 -8.37 -3.63
N LEU A 47 -3.16 -9.29 -4.60
CA LEU A 47 -3.04 -8.98 -6.02
C LEU A 47 -4.11 -7.99 -6.49
N GLN A 48 -5.35 -8.14 -6.01
CA GLN A 48 -6.45 -7.22 -6.28
C GLN A 48 -6.14 -5.79 -5.81
N ALA A 49 -5.62 -5.61 -4.58
CA ALA A 49 -5.20 -4.29 -4.09
C ALA A 49 -4.20 -3.60 -5.02
N PHE A 50 -3.39 -4.39 -5.71
CA PHE A 50 -2.32 -3.95 -6.57
C PHE A 50 -2.66 -3.98 -8.07
N ASP A 51 -3.91 -4.32 -8.43
CA ASP A 51 -4.38 -4.45 -9.82
C ASP A 51 -3.54 -5.44 -10.65
N LEU A 52 -3.14 -6.56 -10.03
CA LEU A 52 -2.32 -7.59 -10.64
C LEU A 52 -3.12 -8.88 -10.88
N LEU A 53 -2.80 -9.57 -11.98
CA LEU A 53 -3.30 -10.93 -12.25
C LEU A 53 -2.39 -12.01 -11.66
N GLU A 54 -1.09 -11.71 -11.55
CA GLU A 54 -0.06 -12.64 -11.09
C GLU A 54 0.93 -11.91 -10.19
N PHE A 55 1.55 -12.67 -9.29
CA PHE A 55 2.53 -12.12 -8.35
C PHE A 55 3.77 -11.63 -9.08
N ASN A 56 4.13 -10.36 -8.83
CA ASN A 56 5.31 -9.73 -9.40
C ASN A 56 5.99 -8.86 -8.34
N ASP A 57 7.07 -9.38 -7.77
CA ASP A 57 7.86 -8.72 -6.72
C ASP A 57 8.28 -7.31 -7.10
N ASN A 58 8.74 -7.09 -8.33
CA ASN A 58 9.23 -5.79 -8.77
C ASN A 58 8.11 -4.75 -8.79
N ILE A 59 6.91 -5.14 -9.21
CA ILE A 59 5.75 -4.25 -9.26
C ILE A 59 5.22 -3.99 -7.85
N ILE A 60 5.09 -5.02 -7.02
CA ILE A 60 4.66 -4.89 -5.62
C ILE A 60 5.63 -4.03 -4.81
N ASN A 61 6.95 -4.24 -4.96
CA ASN A 61 7.96 -3.45 -4.27
C ASN A 61 7.90 -1.97 -4.66
N LYS A 62 7.72 -1.66 -5.94
CA LYS A 62 7.56 -0.27 -6.42
C LYS A 62 6.27 0.37 -5.93
N MET A 63 5.16 -0.38 -5.89
CA MET A 63 3.89 0.15 -5.41
C MET A 63 3.89 0.37 -3.91
N THR A 64 4.41 -0.56 -3.13
CA THR A 64 4.57 -0.39 -1.68
C THR A 64 5.51 0.77 -1.34
N GLU A 65 6.61 0.92 -2.09
CA GLU A 65 7.49 2.09 -1.98
C GLU A 65 6.77 3.40 -2.31
N SER A 66 6.00 3.43 -3.40
CA SER A 66 5.23 4.62 -3.78
C SER A 66 4.14 4.97 -2.75
N LEU A 67 3.46 3.96 -2.18
CA LEU A 67 2.49 4.14 -1.10
C LEU A 67 3.16 4.68 0.17
N TYR A 68 4.31 4.12 0.54
CA TYR A 68 5.09 4.58 1.66
C TYR A 68 5.52 6.03 1.46
N GLU A 69 6.14 6.37 0.33
CA GLU A 69 6.57 7.74 0.02
C GLU A 69 5.41 8.74 0.09
N ARG A 70 4.21 8.33 -0.35
CA ARG A 70 3.00 9.15 -0.30
C ARG A 70 2.48 9.39 1.12
N TYR A 71 2.63 8.43 2.02
CA TYR A 71 1.99 8.45 3.34
C TYR A 71 2.97 8.42 4.53
N LYS A 72 4.29 8.42 4.32
CA LYS A 72 5.31 8.30 5.39
C LYS A 72 5.24 9.41 6.43
N GLU A 73 4.74 10.58 6.07
CA GLU A 73 4.53 11.72 6.98
C GLU A 73 3.15 11.72 7.64
N ASN A 74 2.24 10.82 7.24
CA ASN A 74 0.92 10.69 7.85
C ASN A 74 1.05 10.19 9.29
N LYS A 75 0.40 10.87 10.23
CA LYS A 75 0.49 10.55 11.67
C LYS A 75 0.14 9.10 12.01
N TYR A 76 -0.80 8.48 11.29
CA TYR A 76 -1.21 7.09 11.53
C TYR A 76 -0.13 6.13 11.05
N ILE A 77 0.34 6.30 9.81
CA ILE A 77 1.40 5.48 9.22
C ILE A 77 2.70 5.60 10.01
N LEU A 78 3.10 6.82 10.38
CA LEU A 78 4.31 7.05 11.17
C LEU A 78 4.24 6.34 12.53
N LYS A 79 3.07 6.34 13.17
CA LYS A 79 2.88 5.69 14.46
C LYS A 79 2.84 4.15 14.34
N ILE A 80 2.25 3.62 13.27
CA ILE A 80 2.31 2.18 12.93
C ILE A 80 3.76 1.77 12.74
N ILE A 81 4.51 2.45 11.89
CA ILE A 81 5.92 2.10 11.66
C ILE A 81 6.71 2.13 12.97
N LYS A 82 6.54 3.18 13.78
CA LYS A 82 7.22 3.32 15.07
C LYS A 82 6.80 2.31 16.14
N SER A 83 5.63 1.68 16.05
CA SER A 83 5.25 0.63 17.00
C SER A 83 6.03 -0.66 16.79
N TYR A 84 6.60 -0.85 15.60
CA TYR A 84 7.35 -2.06 15.24
C TYR A 84 8.85 -1.87 15.10
N THR A 85 9.36 -0.64 15.29
CA THR A 85 10.79 -0.39 15.23
C THR A 85 11.49 -1.05 16.41
N ASN A 86 11.91 -2.30 16.23
CA ASN A 86 13.16 -2.77 16.82
C ASN A 86 14.29 -2.14 16.02
N TYR A 87 15.37 -1.68 16.66
CA TYR A 87 16.38 -0.76 16.13
C TYR A 87 17.12 -1.14 14.81
N GLN A 88 16.74 -2.21 14.12
CA GLN A 88 17.48 -2.78 12.99
C GLN A 88 16.79 -2.73 11.61
N ASP A 89 15.48 -2.51 11.55
CA ASP A 89 14.76 -2.45 10.26
C ASP A 89 14.47 -1.01 9.80
N ASP A 90 14.59 -0.76 8.49
CA ASP A 90 14.20 0.52 7.91
C ASP A 90 12.67 0.66 7.81
N TYR A 91 12.20 1.91 7.77
CA TYR A 91 10.77 2.22 7.82
C TYR A 91 9.97 1.69 6.63
N LEU A 92 10.59 1.59 5.44
CA LEU A 92 9.93 1.01 4.27
C LEU A 92 9.79 -0.51 4.44
N SER A 93 10.79 -1.18 4.98
CA SER A 93 10.70 -2.61 5.31
C SER A 93 9.60 -2.88 6.32
N ILE A 94 9.50 -2.10 7.41
CA ILE A 94 8.41 -2.21 8.38
C ILE A 94 7.04 -1.95 7.73
N PHE A 95 6.95 -0.94 6.86
CA PHE A 95 5.72 -0.66 6.11
C PHE A 95 5.31 -1.87 5.25
N ARG A 96 6.26 -2.54 4.60
CA ARG A 96 6.01 -3.76 3.82
C ARG A 96 5.58 -4.94 4.69
N LEU A 97 6.06 -5.05 5.93
CA LEU A 97 5.61 -6.09 6.86
C LEU A 97 4.10 -6.02 7.16
N CYS A 98 3.50 -4.83 7.05
CA CYS A 98 2.06 -4.62 7.23
C CYS A 98 1.21 -5.20 6.09
N PHE A 99 1.84 -5.70 5.00
CA PHE A 99 1.16 -6.39 3.90
C PHE A 99 1.23 -7.91 4.02
N ARG A 100 1.72 -8.46 5.14
CA ARG A 100 1.71 -9.89 5.41
C ARG A 100 0.31 -10.38 5.77
N TYR A 101 0.09 -11.68 5.66
CA TYR A 101 -1.18 -12.36 5.93
C TYR A 101 -1.91 -11.83 7.19
N ASP A 102 -1.23 -11.76 8.33
CA ASP A 102 -1.87 -11.39 9.62
C ASP A 102 -2.26 -9.91 9.76
N THR A 103 -1.80 -9.05 8.85
CA THR A 103 -1.94 -7.58 9.00
C THR A 103 -2.46 -6.86 7.78
N PHE A 104 -2.42 -7.50 6.61
CA PHE A 104 -2.82 -6.88 5.36
C PHE A 104 -4.24 -6.35 5.38
N TYR A 105 -5.22 -7.08 5.93
CA TYR A 105 -6.60 -6.60 6.03
C TYR A 105 -6.75 -5.29 6.82
N LEU A 106 -5.98 -5.13 7.91
CA LEU A 106 -5.96 -3.91 8.73
C LEU A 106 -5.29 -2.77 7.97
N MET A 107 -4.11 -3.04 7.40
CA MET A 107 -3.35 -2.06 6.63
C MET A 107 -4.14 -1.58 5.40
N HIS A 108 -4.81 -2.50 4.71
CA HIS A 108 -5.69 -2.21 3.59
C HIS A 108 -6.85 -1.30 4.02
N SER A 109 -7.52 -1.60 5.13
CA SER A 109 -8.61 -0.75 5.66
C SER A 109 -8.14 0.68 5.97
N ILE A 110 -6.96 0.83 6.57
CA ILE A 110 -6.32 2.12 6.83
C ILE A 110 -6.00 2.85 5.52
N LEU A 111 -5.38 2.18 4.56
CA LEU A 111 -5.07 2.76 3.25
C LEU A 111 -6.33 3.16 2.48
N CYS A 112 -7.38 2.35 2.50
CA CYS A 112 -8.68 2.68 1.90
C CYS A 112 -9.26 3.97 2.50
N SER A 113 -9.14 4.13 3.82
CA SER A 113 -9.58 5.35 4.50
C SER A 113 -8.74 6.57 4.08
N LEU A 114 -7.41 6.43 4.08
CA LEU A 114 -6.48 7.50 3.67
C LEU A 114 -6.64 7.92 2.20
N ILE A 115 -6.75 6.96 1.28
CA ILE A 115 -6.88 7.21 -0.16
C ILE A 115 -8.21 7.89 -0.49
N ASN A 116 -9.29 7.48 0.19
CA ASN A 116 -10.63 8.02 -0.05
C ASN A 116 -10.96 9.24 0.83
N ASN A 117 -10.00 9.77 1.59
CA ASN A 117 -10.20 10.86 2.55
C ASN A 117 -11.35 10.60 3.53
N LYS A 118 -11.48 9.35 4.00
CA LYS A 118 -12.45 8.92 5.00
C LYS A 118 -11.79 8.84 6.38
N GLU A 119 -12.61 8.82 7.41
CA GLU A 119 -12.13 8.55 8.77
C GLU A 119 -11.59 7.12 8.89
N ILE A 120 -10.45 6.97 9.55
CA ILE A 120 -9.85 5.66 9.84
C ILE A 120 -10.64 5.01 10.98
N LYS A 121 -11.02 3.75 10.78
CA LYS A 121 -11.62 2.92 11.83
C LYS A 121 -10.63 2.74 12.98
N ASN A 122 -10.99 3.23 14.15
CA ASN A 122 -10.11 3.19 15.32
C ASN A 122 -9.81 1.77 15.80
N GLU A 123 -10.72 0.83 15.57
CA GLU A 123 -10.56 -0.59 15.92
C GLU A 123 -9.43 -1.20 15.08
N ASP A 124 -9.54 -1.15 13.75
CA ASP A 124 -8.51 -1.66 12.82
C ASP A 124 -7.14 -1.03 13.09
N TYR A 125 -7.11 0.28 13.36
CA TYR A 125 -5.88 0.99 13.66
C TYR A 125 -5.21 0.52 14.95
N LYS A 126 -6.00 0.36 16.03
CA LYS A 126 -5.47 -0.12 17.31
C LYS A 126 -5.04 -1.58 17.22
N GLU A 127 -5.84 -2.42 16.57
CA GLU A 127 -5.49 -3.82 16.38
C GLU A 127 -4.15 -3.95 15.65
N LEU A 128 -3.93 -3.15 14.58
CA LEU A 128 -2.65 -3.19 13.89
C LEU A 128 -1.50 -2.83 14.85
N LEU A 129 -1.62 -1.71 15.58
CA LEU A 129 -0.58 -1.29 16.55
C LEU A 129 -0.24 -2.36 17.60
N ASP A 130 -1.20 -3.20 17.97
CA ASP A 130 -1.04 -4.24 18.99
C ASP A 130 -0.50 -5.58 18.43
N LYS A 131 -0.44 -5.76 17.10
CA LYS A 131 0.19 -6.94 16.51
C LYS A 131 1.69 -6.96 16.84
N SER A 132 2.23 -8.15 17.06
CA SER A 132 3.69 -8.37 17.10
C SER A 132 4.14 -8.96 15.76
N PHE A 133 5.29 -8.50 15.26
CA PHE A 133 5.89 -8.99 14.02
C PHE A 133 7.04 -9.97 14.24
#